data_AF-A0A080LSL0-F1
#
_entry.id   AF-A0A080LSL0-F1
#
_cell.length_a   1.000
_cell.length_b   1.000
_cell.length_c   1.000
_cell.angle_alpha   90.00
_cell.angle_beta   90.00
_cell.angle_gamma   90.00
#
_symmetry.space_group_name_H-M   'P 1'
#
loop_
_entity.id
_entity.type
_entity.pdbx_description
1 polymer ?
#
loop_
_entity_poly.entity_id
_entity_poly.type
_entity_poly.pdbx_seq_one_letter_code
_entity_poly.pdbx_strand_id
1 'polypeptide(L)' 'MPQLLMTGLAIAIALVGSCLVYGLLKASVGLRLDQEQEYNGADLSIHKITATPEREPNW' A
#
# COMPACT_ATOMS: atom_id res chain seq x y z
N MET A 1 -33.52 -7.21 -14.87
CA MET A 1 -33.11 -5.78 -14.87
C MET A 1 -32.63 -5.31 -13.50
N PRO A 2 -33.32 -5.57 -12.37
CA PRO A 2 -32.85 -5.14 -11.04
C PRO A 2 -31.46 -5.66 -10.66
N GLN A 3 -31.09 -6.85 -11.11
CA GLN A 3 -29.81 -7.49 -10.83
C GLN A 3 -28.63 -6.67 -11.36
N LEU A 4 -28.71 -6.13 -12.58
CA LEU A 4 -27.63 -5.33 -13.17
C LEU A 4 -27.51 -3.97 -12.49
N LEU A 5 -28.64 -3.34 -12.18
CA LEU A 5 -28.67 -2.04 -11.51
C LEU A 5 -28.08 -2.11 -10.09
N MET A 6 -28.50 -3.10 -9.30
CA MET A 6 -28.02 -3.26 -7.93
C MET A 6 -26.55 -3.68 -7.89
N THR A 7 -26.12 -4.57 -8.78
CA THR A 7 -24.69 -4.94 -8.89
C THR A 7 -23.86 -3.74 -9.31
N GLY A 8 -24.30 -2.96 -10.30
CA GLY A 8 -23.61 -1.74 -10.72
C GLY A 8 -23.50 -0.71 -9.60
N LEU A 9 -24.58 -0.52 -8.83
CA LEU A 9 -24.59 0.39 -7.68
C LEU A 9 -23.63 -0.08 -6.57
N ALA A 10 -23.62 -1.37 -6.25
CA ALA A 10 -22.70 -1.92 -5.25
C ALA A 10 -21.23 -1.74 -5.66
N ILE A 11 -20.91 -1.98 -6.94
CA ILE A 11 -19.56 -1.75 -7.49
C ILE A 11 -19.20 -0.26 -7.38
N ALA A 12 -20.10 0.64 -7.79
CA ALA A 12 -19.85 2.08 -7.73
C ALA A 12 -19.58 2.54 -6.28
N ILE A 13 -20.38 2.09 -5.32
CA ILE A 13 -20.17 2.39 -3.90
C ILE A 13 -18.82 1.84 -3.42
N ALA A 14 -18.46 0.61 -3.77
CA ALA A 14 -17.19 0.02 -3.39
C ALA A 14 -16.00 0.81 -3.97
N LEU A 15 -16.07 1.23 -5.24
CA LEU A 15 -15.03 2.01 -5.88
C LEU A 15 -14.90 3.41 -5.26
N VAL A 16 -16.01 4.11 -5.05
CA VAL A 16 -15.99 5.45 -4.45
C VAL A 16 -15.52 5.39 -2.99
N GLY A 17 -16.07 4.46 -2.21
CA GLY A 17 -15.70 4.28 -0.81
C GLY A 17 -14.24 3.91 -0.63
N SER A 18 -13.74 2.94 -1.40
CA SER A 18 -12.31 2.56 -1.34
C SER A 18 -11.40 3.69 -1.81
N CYS A 19 -11.75 4.39 -2.91
CA CYS A 19 -10.96 5.52 -3.39
C CYS A 19 -10.88 6.65 -2.36
N LEU A 20 -11.99 6.99 -1.68
CA LEU A 20 -12.01 8.00 -0.63
C LEU A 20 -11.16 7.59 0.57
N VAL A 21 -11.34 6.37 1.09
CA VAL A 21 -10.60 5.89 2.27
C VAL A 21 -9.11 5.78 1.98
N TYR A 22 -8.72 5.08 0.91
CA TYR A 22 -7.31 4.93 0.56
C TYR A 22 -6.68 6.26 0.09
N GLY A 23 -7.45 7.13 -0.56
CA GLY A 23 -6.99 8.47 -0.95
C GLY A 23 -6.67 9.34 0.27
N LEU A 24 -7.55 9.36 1.27
CA LEU A 24 -7.32 10.10 2.52
C LEU A 24 -6.14 9.55 3.31
N LEU A 25 -6.04 8.22 3.43
CA LEU A 25 -4.89 7.59 4.09
C LEU A 25 -3.57 7.91 3.37
N LYS A 26 -3.55 7.82 2.03
CA LYS A 26 -2.38 8.17 1.23
C LYS A 26 -1.96 9.63 1.44
N ALA A 27 -2.92 10.56 1.50
CA ALA A 27 -2.65 11.99 1.63
C ALA A 27 -2.24 12.40 3.06
N SER A 28 -2.70 11.68 4.09
CA SER A 28 -2.46 12.05 5.49
C SER A 28 -1.26 11.33 6.12
N VAL A 29 -1.14 10.02 5.93
CA VAL A 29 -0.11 9.19 6.59
C VAL A 29 0.81 8.47 5.60
N GLY A 30 0.46 8.44 4.31
CA GLY A 30 1.11 7.60 3.32
C GLY A 30 0.67 6.14 3.45
N LEU A 31 0.68 5.41 2.32
CA LEU A 31 0.19 4.01 2.27
C LEU A 31 1.17 3.04 1.61
N ARG A 32 2.15 3.55 0.85
CA ARG A 32 3.06 2.72 0.07
C ARG A 32 4.43 3.39 0.06
N LEU A 33 5.46 2.56 0.05
CA LEU A 33 6.84 2.98 -0.16
C LEU A 33 6.97 3.76 -1.47
N ASP A 34 7.90 4.70 -1.50
CA ASP A 34 8.34 5.27 -2.76
C ASP A 34 9.07 4.20 -3.61
N GLN A 35 9.35 4.53 -4.87
CA GLN A 35 9.90 3.56 -5.81
C GLN A 35 11.33 3.11 -5.44
N GLU A 36 12.14 3.97 -4.84
CA GLU A 36 13.50 3.63 -4.39
C GLU A 36 13.44 2.78 -3.13
N GLN A 37 12.55 3.11 -2.20
CA GLN A 37 12.31 2.36 -0.98
C GLN A 37 11.74 0.96 -1.28
N GLU A 38 10.83 0.86 -2.24
CA GLU A 38 10.28 -0.43 -2.71
C GLU A 38 11.38 -1.26 -3.39
N TYR A 39 12.27 -0.63 -4.18
CA TYR A 39 13.44 -1.29 -4.79
C TYR A 39 14.43 -1.81 -3.75
N ASN A 40 14.76 -1.00 -2.73
CA ASN A 40 15.67 -1.36 -1.64
C ASN A 40 15.07 -2.40 -0.66
N GLY A 41 13.75 -2.57 -0.68
CA GLY A 41 13.02 -3.48 0.21
C GLY A 41 12.61 -2.83 1.53
N ALA A 42 11.48 -3.28 2.10
CA ALA A 42 10.92 -2.70 3.33
C ALA A 42 11.80 -2.93 4.57
N ASP A 43 12.56 -4.03 4.59
CA ASP A 43 13.46 -4.35 5.70
C ASP A 43 14.58 -3.32 5.80
N LEU A 44 15.17 -2.92 4.68
CA LEU A 44 16.19 -1.88 4.65
C LEU A 44 15.57 -0.48 4.76
N SER A 45 14.50 -0.21 4.02
CA SER A 45 13.92 1.13 3.87
C SER A 45 13.11 1.61 5.08
N ILE A 46 12.47 0.70 5.82
CA ILE A 46 11.67 1.01 7.02
C ILE A 46 12.40 0.56 8.28
N HIS A 47 12.80 -0.72 8.31
CA HIS A 47 13.30 -1.36 9.53
C HIS A 47 14.82 -1.22 9.72
N LYS A 48 15.55 -0.82 8.68
CA LYS A 48 17.02 -0.68 8.65
C LYS A 48 17.76 -1.97 9.02
N ILE A 49 17.23 -3.11 8.59
CA ILE A 49 17.82 -4.44 8.78
C ILE A 49 18.23 -4.96 7.41
N THR A 50 19.47 -5.43 7.25
CA THR A 50 19.89 -6.05 5.99
C THR A 50 19.23 -7.42 5.83
N ALA A 51 18.97 -7.81 4.58
CA ALA A 51 18.43 -9.14 4.28
C ALA A 51 19.45 -10.29 4.49
N THR A 52 20.74 -9.96 4.62
CA THR A 52 21.83 -10.91 4.89
C THR A 52 22.62 -10.54 6.16
N PRO A 53 22.05 -10.75 7.37
CA PRO A 53 22.67 -10.34 8.63
C PRO A 53 24.06 -10.96 8.85
N GLU A 54 24.32 -12.15 8.31
CA GLU A 54 25.63 -12.81 8.40
C GLU A 54 26.76 -12.10 7.64
N ARG A 55 26.42 -11.15 6.75
CA ARG A 55 27.38 -10.33 6.01
C ARG A 55 27.52 -8.93 6.57
N GLU A 56 26.84 -8.61 7.67
CA GLU A 56 27.02 -7.32 8.33
C GLU A 56 28.38 -7.26 9.01
N PRO A 57 29.14 -6.18 8.82
CA PRO A 57 30.46 -6.08 9.40
C PRO A 57 30.31 -5.85 10.91
N ASN A 58 30.76 -6.85 11.68
CA ASN A 58 30.75 -6.91 13.13
C ASN A 58 32.01 -6.25 13.70
N TRP A 59 32.06 -4.92 13.66
CA TRP A 59 33.13 -4.12 14.27
C TRP A 59 32.57 -3.08 15.23
#